data_AF-A0A0P0Z0B9-F1
#
_entry.id   AF-A0A0P0Z0B9-F1
#
_cell.length_a   1.000
_cell.length_b   1.000
_cell.length_c   1.000
_cell.angle_alpha   90.00
_cell.angle_beta   90.00
_cell.angle_gamma   90.00
#
_symmetry.space_group_name_H-M   'P 1'
#
loop_
_entity.id
_entity.type
_entity.pdbx_description
1 polymer ?
#
loop_
_entity_poly.entity_id
_entity_poly.type
_entity_poly.pdbx_seq_one_letter_code
_entity_poly.pdbx_strand_id
1 'polypeptide(L)'
;MSAAEAVQHGAGGRNPHVLAHSPKDNVAVAVIEGLAANTRAFGVVTENDTTFEVDVKHDIPIGHKVALTELKVGDTLIKYGQDIGKVVAPIAKGEHVHTQNAKTKRW
;
A
#
# COMPACT_ATOMS: atom_id res chain seq x y z
N MET A 1 -3.92 10.65 -30.31
CA MET A 1 -3.02 11.67 -29.74
C MET A 1 -3.22 11.65 -28.23
N SER A 2 -2.31 10.98 -27.53
CA SER A 2 -2.25 10.99 -26.06
C SER A 2 -1.61 12.29 -25.59
N ALA A 3 -2.15 12.89 -24.53
CA ALA A 3 -1.41 13.79 -23.66
C ALA A 3 -2.07 13.78 -22.28
N ALA A 4 -1.35 13.16 -21.34
CA ALA A 4 -1.28 13.43 -19.92
C ALA A 4 -2.57 13.84 -19.18
N GLU A 5 -3.09 12.92 -18.38
CA GLU A 5 -3.92 13.26 -17.23
C GLU A 5 -3.15 14.24 -16.35
N ALA A 6 -3.69 15.45 -16.24
CA ALA A 6 -3.13 16.52 -15.43
C ALA A 6 -3.06 16.04 -13.97
N VAL A 7 -1.85 16.00 -13.41
CA VAL A 7 -1.65 15.87 -11.96
C VAL A 7 -2.10 17.20 -11.35
N GLN A 8 -3.35 17.23 -10.89
CA GLN A 8 -3.97 18.38 -10.23
C GLN A 8 -3.25 18.66 -8.90
N HIS A 9 -2.22 19.52 -8.93
CA HIS A 9 -1.66 20.14 -7.72
C HIS A 9 -2.57 21.27 -7.28
N GLY A 10 -3.57 20.95 -6.45
CA GLY A 10 -4.42 21.93 -5.79
C GLY A 10 -4.06 22.05 -4.31
N ALA A 11 -3.82 23.28 -3.84
CA ALA A 11 -3.95 23.62 -2.42
C ALA A 11 -5.40 23.31 -2.00
N GLY A 12 -5.60 22.13 -1.42
CA GLY A 12 -6.90 21.44 -1.26
C GLY A 12 -6.87 19.93 -1.59
N GLY A 13 -5.69 19.36 -1.85
CA GLY A 13 -5.52 17.94 -2.17
C GLY A 13 -6.01 17.00 -1.07
N ARG A 14 -6.69 15.92 -1.46
CA ARG A 14 -7.07 14.84 -0.54
C ARG A 14 -5.80 14.32 0.14
N ASN A 15 -5.74 14.38 1.48
CA ASN A 15 -4.62 13.81 2.22
C ASN A 15 -4.58 12.29 1.96
N PRO A 16 -3.43 11.71 1.58
CA PRO A 16 -3.32 10.27 1.40
C PRO A 16 -3.55 9.54 2.73
N HIS A 17 -4.31 8.45 2.68
CA HIS A 17 -4.43 7.53 3.80
C HIS A 17 -3.26 6.55 3.82
N VAL A 18 -2.76 6.18 2.63
CA VAL A 18 -1.66 5.22 2.46
C VAL A 18 -0.64 5.71 1.43
N LEU A 19 0.63 5.33 1.58
CA LEU A 19 1.70 5.62 0.63
C LEU A 19 2.37 4.33 0.14
N ALA A 20 2.53 4.21 -1.16
CA ALA A 20 3.49 3.29 -1.79
C ALA A 20 4.71 4.10 -2.22
N HIS A 21 5.89 3.49 -2.24
CA HIS A 21 7.08 4.21 -2.68
C HIS A 21 7.26 4.08 -4.18
N SER A 22 7.17 2.85 -4.69
CA SER A 22 7.39 2.53 -6.11
C SER A 22 6.14 1.93 -6.76
N PRO A 23 5.95 2.08 -8.09
CA PRO A 23 4.91 1.34 -8.82
C PRO A 23 5.09 -0.19 -8.75
N LYS A 24 6.28 -0.66 -8.35
CA LYS A 24 6.59 -2.09 -8.15
C LYS A 24 6.15 -2.61 -6.78
N ASP A 25 5.78 -1.72 -5.85
CA ASP A 25 5.40 -2.12 -4.51
C ASP A 25 4.10 -2.92 -4.54
N ASN A 26 4.05 -4.01 -3.78
CA ASN A 26 2.84 -4.80 -3.59
C ASN A 26 2.18 -4.55 -2.22
N VAL A 27 2.72 -3.59 -1.47
CA VAL A 27 2.20 -3.10 -0.20
C VAL A 27 2.31 -1.57 -0.13
N ALA A 28 1.37 -0.93 0.56
CA ALA A 28 1.44 0.49 0.93
C ALA A 28 1.44 0.63 2.45
N VAL A 29 1.91 1.75 2.98
CA VAL A 29 1.95 2.05 4.42
C VAL A 29 0.85 3.04 4.78
N ALA A 30 0.08 2.77 5.83
CA ALA A 30 -0.86 3.73 6.39
C ALA A 30 -0.13 4.93 7.01
N VAL A 31 -0.57 6.14 6.68
CA VAL A 31 0.04 7.41 7.13
C VAL A 31 -0.93 8.32 7.88
N ILE A 32 -2.10 7.79 8.21
CA ILE A 32 -3.06 8.42 9.12
C ILE A 32 -3.31 7.52 10.33
N GLU A 33 -3.75 8.11 11.43
CA GLU A 33 -4.31 7.35 12.54
C GLU A 33 -5.73 6.86 12.21
N GLY A 34 -6.10 5.69 12.74
CA GLY A 34 -7.47 5.19 12.66
C GLY A 34 -7.98 4.85 11.25
N LEU A 35 -7.12 4.33 10.37
CA LEU A 35 -7.58 3.82 9.06
C LEU A 35 -8.48 2.59 9.28
N ALA A 36 -9.80 2.81 9.26
CA ALA A 36 -10.80 1.80 9.59
C ALA A 36 -11.07 0.82 8.45
N ALA A 37 -11.53 -0.39 8.81
CA ALA A 37 -12.05 -1.36 7.87
C ALA A 37 -13.17 -0.77 6.98
N ASN A 38 -13.28 -1.28 5.75
CA ASN A 38 -14.22 -0.85 4.70
C ASN A 38 -13.98 0.59 4.20
N THR A 39 -12.87 1.22 4.57
CA THR A 39 -12.47 2.51 3.98
C THR A 39 -11.94 2.31 2.56
N ARG A 40 -12.47 3.05 1.59
CA ARG A 40 -11.86 3.21 0.27
C ARG A 40 -10.69 4.20 0.38
N ALA A 41 -9.51 3.67 0.69
CA ALA A 41 -8.33 4.46 1.00
C ALA A 41 -7.70 5.03 -0.27
N PHE A 42 -7.68 6.36 -0.37
CA PHE A 42 -6.84 7.12 -1.31
C PHE A 42 -5.36 6.96 -0.96
N GLY A 43 -4.54 6.63 -1.97
CA GLY A 43 -3.09 6.48 -1.84
C GLY A 43 -2.30 7.12 -2.97
N VAL A 44 -1.02 7.37 -2.69
CA VAL A 44 -0.06 7.99 -3.62
C VAL A 44 1.18 7.10 -3.74
N VAL A 45 1.71 6.98 -4.96
CA VAL A 45 3.02 6.40 -5.25
C VAL A 45 4.04 7.53 -5.27
N THR A 46 4.92 7.60 -4.27
CA THR A 46 5.78 8.78 -4.08
C THR A 46 6.92 8.90 -5.11
N GLU A 47 7.27 7.83 -5.82
CA GLU A 47 8.30 7.86 -6.87
C GLU A 47 7.87 8.69 -8.10
N ASN A 48 6.57 8.78 -8.39
CA ASN A 48 6.08 9.39 -9.63
C ASN A 48 4.75 10.15 -9.49
N ASP A 49 4.33 10.45 -8.26
CA ASP A 49 3.09 11.18 -7.92
C ASP A 49 1.79 10.58 -8.49
N THR A 50 1.83 9.32 -8.94
CA THR A 50 0.62 8.63 -9.39
C THR A 50 -0.25 8.25 -8.19
N THR A 51 -1.56 8.12 -8.41
CA THR A 51 -2.53 7.85 -7.35
C THR A 51 -3.21 6.51 -7.55
N PHE A 52 -3.72 5.94 -6.45
CA PHE A 52 -4.50 4.71 -6.46
C PHE A 52 -5.53 4.72 -5.34
N GLU A 53 -6.45 3.75 -5.38
CA GLU A 53 -7.38 3.48 -4.28
C GLU A 53 -7.35 2.00 -3.92
N VAL A 54 -7.55 1.70 -2.63
CA VAL A 54 -7.64 0.34 -2.11
C VAL A 54 -8.75 0.26 -1.07
N ASP A 55 -9.63 -0.72 -1.22
CA ASP A 55 -10.64 -1.03 -0.20
C ASP A 55 -9.97 -1.79 0.94
N VAL A 56 -9.88 -1.14 2.09
CA VAL A 56 -9.24 -1.68 3.29
C VAL A 56 -10.18 -2.68 3.96
N LYS A 57 -9.67 -3.86 4.34
CA LYS A 57 -10.49 -4.94 4.93
C LYS A 57 -10.47 -5.01 6.45
N HIS A 58 -9.49 -4.37 7.09
CA HIS A 58 -9.30 -4.40 8.54
C HIS A 58 -8.92 -3.01 9.03
N ASP A 59 -9.04 -2.75 10.33
CA ASP A 59 -8.42 -1.57 10.91
C ASP A 59 -6.89 -1.69 10.75
N ILE A 60 -6.27 -0.67 10.15
CA ILE A 60 -4.83 -0.62 9.89
C ILE A 60 -4.20 0.47 10.75
N PRO A 61 -3.33 0.12 11.72
CA PRO A 61 -2.59 1.11 12.49
C PRO A 61 -1.69 1.98 11.60
N ILE A 62 -1.42 3.22 12.03
CA ILE A 62 -0.42 4.06 11.37
C ILE A 62 0.94 3.36 11.31
N GLY A 63 1.65 3.48 10.18
CA GLY A 63 2.92 2.83 9.93
C GLY A 63 2.83 1.35 9.54
N HIS A 64 1.65 0.73 9.66
CA HIS A 64 1.43 -0.64 9.21
C HIS A 64 1.13 -0.71 7.72
N LYS A 65 1.21 -1.93 7.17
CA LYS A 65 1.13 -2.16 5.73
C LYS A 65 -0.25 -2.68 5.31
N VAL A 66 -0.73 -2.24 4.16
CA VAL A 66 -1.88 -2.78 3.43
C VAL A 66 -1.41 -3.47 2.16
N ALA A 67 -1.98 -4.63 1.82
CA ALA A 67 -1.68 -5.32 0.57
C ALA A 67 -2.35 -4.63 -0.62
N LEU A 68 -1.59 -4.36 -1.69
CA LEU A 68 -2.10 -3.73 -2.93
C LEU A 68 -2.59 -4.74 -3.97
N THR A 69 -2.26 -6.01 -3.76
CA THR A 69 -2.64 -7.17 -4.58
C THR A 69 -2.92 -8.37 -3.68
N GLU A 70 -3.50 -9.42 -4.24
CA GLU A 70 -3.50 -10.74 -3.59
C GLU A 70 -2.07 -11.28 -3.52
N LEU A 71 -1.72 -11.85 -2.36
CA LEU A 71 -0.41 -12.43 -2.07
C LEU A 71 -0.59 -13.82 -1.45
N LYS A 72 0.00 -14.83 -2.08
CA LYS A 72 -0.06 -16.23 -1.67
C LYS A 72 1.13 -16.56 -0.76
N VAL A 73 0.98 -17.63 0.03
CA VAL A 73 2.11 -18.17 0.81
C VAL A 73 3.24 -18.49 -0.15
N GLY A 74 4.44 -17.95 0.10
CA GLY A 74 5.52 -18.08 -0.85
C GLY A 74 5.92 -16.78 -1.53
N ASP A 75 4.96 -15.88 -1.74
CA ASP A 75 5.16 -14.67 -2.52
C ASP A 75 6.12 -13.70 -1.82
N THR A 76 6.84 -12.95 -2.63
CA THR A 76 7.75 -11.90 -2.17
C THR A 76 6.98 -10.64 -1.78
N LEU A 77 7.32 -10.05 -0.64
CA LEU A 77 6.86 -8.72 -0.27
C LEU A 77 7.81 -7.68 -0.90
N ILE A 78 7.26 -6.78 -1.71
CA ILE A 78 7.99 -5.73 -2.41
C ILE A 78 7.61 -4.38 -1.82
N LYS A 79 8.60 -3.66 -1.28
CA LYS A 79 8.48 -2.29 -0.81
C LYS A 79 9.73 -1.51 -1.18
N TYR A 80 9.60 -0.24 -1.56
CA TYR A 80 10.70 0.55 -2.13
C TYR A 80 11.26 -0.05 -3.44
N GLY A 81 10.43 -0.81 -4.15
CA GLY A 81 10.84 -1.60 -5.32
C GLY A 81 11.81 -2.75 -4.99
N GLN A 82 11.97 -3.10 -3.70
CA GLN A 82 12.90 -4.11 -3.22
C GLN A 82 12.18 -5.26 -2.52
N ASP A 83 12.77 -6.46 -2.60
CA ASP A 83 12.38 -7.61 -1.80
C ASP A 83 12.69 -7.35 -0.31
N ILE A 84 11.65 -7.21 0.50
CA ILE A 84 11.75 -6.98 1.94
C ILE A 84 11.43 -8.23 2.78
N GLY A 85 11.00 -9.32 2.17
CA GLY A 85 10.43 -10.43 2.91
C GLY A 85 9.55 -11.36 2.11
N LYS A 86 8.91 -12.27 2.84
CA LYS A 86 8.09 -13.34 2.28
C LYS A 86 6.77 -13.49 3.04
N VAL A 87 5.74 -13.84 2.29
CA VAL A 87 4.39 -14.12 2.79
C VAL A 87 4.36 -15.51 3.41
N VAL A 88 3.84 -15.62 4.64
CA VAL A 88 3.76 -16.86 5.42
C VAL A 88 2.33 -17.34 5.73
N ALA A 89 1.34 -16.50 5.43
CA ALA A 89 -0.09 -16.87 5.37
C ALA A 89 -0.74 -16.08 4.22
N PRO A 90 -1.79 -16.58 3.56
CA PRO A 90 -2.44 -15.85 2.45
C PRO A 90 -2.88 -14.44 2.87
N ILE A 91 -2.76 -13.47 1.96
CA ILE A 91 -3.15 -12.08 2.17
C ILE A 91 -3.95 -11.61 0.95
N ALA A 92 -5.22 -11.30 1.14
CA ALA A 92 -6.01 -10.71 0.07
C ALA A 92 -5.68 -9.22 -0.10
N LYS A 93 -5.93 -8.66 -1.30
CA LYS A 93 -5.85 -7.21 -1.52
C LYS A 93 -6.68 -6.47 -0.46
N GLY A 94 -6.11 -5.40 0.09
CA GLY A 94 -6.72 -4.58 1.14
C GLY A 94 -6.53 -5.08 2.57
N GLU A 95 -5.92 -6.26 2.77
CA GLU A 95 -5.66 -6.79 4.12
C GLU A 95 -4.39 -6.22 4.76
N HIS A 96 -4.33 -6.38 6.09
CA HIS A 96 -3.23 -5.94 6.92
C HIS A 96 -2.02 -6.88 6.77
N VAL A 97 -0.88 -6.34 6.36
CA VAL A 97 0.40 -7.08 6.26
C VAL A 97 1.25 -6.83 7.50
N HIS A 98 1.39 -7.85 8.34
CA HIS A 98 2.13 -7.78 9.61
C HIS A 98 2.72 -9.14 10.00
N THR A 99 3.29 -9.25 11.20
CA THR A 99 4.11 -10.41 11.63
C THR A 99 3.38 -11.76 11.58
N GLN A 100 2.05 -11.79 11.66
CA GLN A 100 1.24 -13.01 11.55
C GLN A 100 1.21 -13.60 10.12
N ASN A 101 1.38 -12.78 9.08
CA ASN A 101 1.29 -13.21 7.68
C ASN A 101 2.52 -12.83 6.83
N ALA A 102 3.49 -12.13 7.41
CA ALA A 102 4.73 -11.72 6.76
C ALA A 102 5.97 -11.99 7.64
N LYS A 103 7.06 -12.44 7.01
CA LYS A 103 8.40 -12.46 7.60
C LYS A 103 9.32 -11.56 6.80
N THR A 104 9.92 -10.56 7.45
CA THR A 104 10.91 -9.69 6.83
C THR A 104 12.27 -10.38 6.74
N LYS A 105 13.05 -10.08 5.70
CA LYS A 105 14.46 -10.48 5.68
C LYS A 105 15.20 -9.72 6.77
N ARG A 106 16.09 -10.40 7.50
CA ARG A 106 17.03 -9.73 8.40
C ARG A 106 18.08 -9.02 7.53
N TRP A 107 18.31 -7.76 7.85
CA TRP A 107 19.36 -6.91 7.29
C TRP A 107 20.58 -7.00 8.20
#